data_AF-A0A0L8GTR6-F1
#
_entry.id   AF-A0A0L8GTR6-F1
#
_cell.length_a   1.000
_cell.length_b   1.000
_cell.length_c   1.000
_cell.angle_alpha   90.00
_cell.angle_beta   90.00
_cell.angle_gamma   90.00
#
_symmetry.space_group_name_H-M   'P 1'
#
loop_
_entity.id
_entity.type
_entity.pdbx_description
1 polymer ?
#
loop_
_entity_poly.entity_id
_entity_poly.type
_entity_poly.pdbx_seq_one_letter_code
_entity_poly.pdbx_strand_id
1 'polypeptide(L)'
;SVDDLKHKVFPNFKQNYQNHNWLCERAILAPKNVAVTKINQHLMHSLSGNLQTYKSVDTVPDTNEVVNYPPVFLNSLEPPGLPPHILSLKVETPVMLLRNLEPPSVAMEHNS
;
A
#
# COMPACT_ATOMS: atom_id res chain seq x y z
N SER A 1 1.67 -22.36 7.42
CA SER A 1 0.80 -21.65 6.46
C SER A 1 0.79 -20.14 6.77
N VAL A 2 0.35 -19.30 5.82
CA VAL A 2 0.02 -17.89 6.09
C VAL A 2 -1.06 -17.80 7.17
N ASP A 3 -1.99 -18.75 7.21
CA ASP A 3 -3.00 -18.83 8.28
C ASP A 3 -2.39 -19.07 9.64
N ASP A 4 -1.47 -20.03 9.79
CA ASP A 4 -0.82 -20.30 11.09
C ASP A 4 -0.05 -19.07 11.57
N LEU A 5 0.65 -18.38 10.67
CA LEU A 5 1.40 -17.17 10.97
C LEU A 5 0.46 -16.05 11.43
N LYS A 6 -0.66 -15.85 10.73
CA LYS A 6 -1.70 -14.90 11.12
C LYS A 6 -2.23 -15.21 12.52
N HIS A 7 -2.59 -16.45 12.82
CA HIS A 7 -3.13 -16.80 14.15
C HIS A 7 -2.08 -16.66 15.26
N LYS A 8 -0.80 -16.89 14.95
CA LYS A 8 0.30 -16.76 15.90
C LYS A 8 0.63 -15.30 16.24
N VAL A 9 0.66 -14.42 15.23
CA VAL A 9 1.05 -13.02 15.42
C VAL A 9 -0.14 -12.12 15.73
N PHE A 10 -1.29 -12.37 15.08
CA PHE A 10 -2.52 -11.60 15.21
C PHE A 10 -3.68 -12.48 15.72
N PRO A 11 -3.60 -12.98 16.97
CA PRO A 11 -4.67 -13.79 17.55
C PRO A 11 -5.96 -12.98 17.69
N ASN A 12 -7.12 -13.58 17.39
CA ASN A 12 -8.41 -12.89 17.45
C ASN A 12 -8.43 -11.57 16.65
N PHE A 13 -7.81 -11.58 15.45
CA PHE A 13 -7.67 -10.39 14.60
C PHE A 13 -9.01 -9.68 14.35
N LYS A 14 -10.09 -10.43 14.08
CA LYS A 14 -11.43 -9.86 13.82
C LYS A 14 -12.01 -9.11 15.03
N GLN A 15 -11.53 -9.37 16.23
CA GLN A 15 -11.97 -8.69 17.45
C GLN A 15 -11.06 -7.50 17.80
N ASN A 16 -9.80 -7.52 17.34
CA ASN A 16 -8.78 -6.56 17.77
C ASN A 16 -8.29 -5.60 16.68
N TYR A 17 -8.71 -5.74 15.42
CA TYR A 17 -8.20 -4.91 14.31
C TYR A 17 -8.46 -3.40 14.46
N GLN A 18 -9.36 -2.99 15.35
CA GLN A 18 -9.61 -1.57 15.68
C GLN A 18 -8.79 -1.08 16.88
N ASN A 19 -8.14 -1.99 17.62
CA ASN A 19 -7.30 -1.64 18.76
C ASN A 19 -5.90 -1.26 18.28
N HIS A 20 -5.63 0.05 18.22
CA HIS A 20 -4.37 0.59 17.72
C HIS A 20 -3.15 0.10 18.52
N ASN A 21 -3.20 0.15 19.86
CA ASN A 21 -2.10 -0.30 20.71
C ASN A 21 -1.78 -1.78 20.46
N TRP A 22 -2.82 -2.60 20.32
CA TRP A 22 -2.66 -4.02 20.01
C TRP A 22 -2.01 -4.25 18.64
N LEU A 23 -2.39 -3.47 17.62
CA LEU A 23 -1.78 -3.57 16.30
C LEU A 23 -0.30 -3.13 16.30
N CYS A 24 0.04 -2.04 16.99
CA CYS A 24 1.39 -1.47 16.98
C CYS A 24 2.47 -2.37 17.59
N GLU A 25 2.10 -3.29 18.48
CA GLU A 25 3.03 -4.23 19.12
C GLU A 25 3.37 -5.44 18.24
N ARG A 26 2.78 -5.57 17.05
CA ARG A 26 2.81 -6.79 16.23
C ARG A 26 3.29 -6.47 14.82
N ALA A 27 4.25 -7.26 14.34
CA ALA A 27 4.75 -7.13 12.98
C ALA A 27 5.06 -8.51 12.38
N ILE A 28 4.79 -8.64 11.08
CA ILE A 28 5.27 -9.76 10.26
C ILE A 28 6.29 -9.20 9.29
N LEU A 29 7.53 -9.67 9.40
CA LEU A 29 8.62 -9.31 8.50
C LEU A 29 8.85 -10.43 7.50
N ALA A 30 9.05 -10.08 6.24
CA ALA A 30 9.39 -11.04 5.18
C ALA A 30 10.48 -10.46 4.26
N PRO A 31 11.36 -11.30 3.69
CA PRO A 31 12.49 -10.84 2.89
C PRO A 31 12.09 -10.29 1.51
N LYS A 32 10.85 -10.52 1.05
CA LYS A 32 10.37 -10.09 -0.28
C LYS A 32 9.04 -9.35 -0.17
N ASN A 33 8.91 -8.24 -0.87
CA ASN A 33 7.68 -7.44 -0.92
C ASN A 33 6.48 -8.27 -1.43
N VAL A 34 6.67 -9.16 -2.40
CA VAL A 34 5.61 -10.05 -2.89
C VAL A 34 5.02 -10.92 -1.76
N ALA A 35 5.84 -11.36 -0.80
CA ALA A 35 5.34 -12.11 0.35
C ALA A 35 4.57 -11.20 1.32
N VAL A 36 5.08 -10.00 1.58
CA VAL A 36 4.40 -8.98 2.40
C VAL A 36 3.02 -8.63 1.81
N THR A 37 2.95 -8.39 0.49
CA THR A 37 1.69 -8.08 -0.21
C THR A 37 0.67 -9.19 -0.02
N LYS A 38 1.07 -10.46 -0.20
CA LYS A 38 0.17 -11.61 0.00
C LYS A 38 -0.36 -11.71 1.43
N ILE A 39 0.51 -11.48 2.43
CA ILE A 39 0.14 -11.51 3.85
C ILE A 39 -0.83 -10.37 4.18
N ASN A 40 -0.52 -9.15 3.71
CA ASN A 40 -1.38 -7.97 3.92
C ASN A 40 -2.75 -8.15 3.27
N GLN A 41 -2.81 -8.67 2.04
CA GLN A 41 -4.06 -9.02 1.37
C GLN A 41 -4.86 -10.05 2.17
N HIS A 42 -4.20 -11.11 2.67
CA HIS A 42 -4.87 -12.16 3.44
C HIS A 42 -5.49 -11.63 4.75
N LEU A 43 -4.79 -10.73 5.45
CA LEU A 43 -5.31 -10.04 6.63
C LEU A 43 -6.49 -9.14 6.26
N MET A 44 -6.32 -8.28 5.26
CA MET A 44 -7.36 -7.37 4.77
C MET A 44 -8.63 -8.12 4.36
N HIS A 45 -8.51 -9.21 3.59
CA HIS A 45 -9.67 -9.97 3.13
C HIS A 45 -10.52 -10.53 4.26
N SER A 46 -9.94 -10.74 5.44
CA SER A 46 -10.68 -11.21 6.63
C SER A 46 -11.50 -10.14 7.34
N LEU A 47 -11.35 -8.86 6.98
CA LEU A 47 -12.19 -7.76 7.45
C LEU A 47 -13.58 -7.81 6.78
N SER A 48 -14.61 -7.38 7.51
CA SER A 48 -16.01 -7.37 7.04
C SER A 48 -16.35 -6.20 6.12
N GLY A 49 -15.47 -5.22 5.96
CA GLY A 49 -15.69 -4.04 5.11
C GLY A 49 -15.77 -4.37 3.61
N ASN A 50 -16.43 -3.49 2.86
CA ASN A 50 -16.47 -3.55 1.40
C ASN A 50 -15.11 -3.22 0.81
N LEU A 51 -14.73 -3.94 -0.25
CA LEU A 51 -13.50 -3.69 -0.98
C LEU A 51 -13.69 -2.47 -1.89
N GLN A 52 -12.89 -1.44 -1.69
CA GLN A 52 -12.79 -0.27 -2.54
C GLN A 52 -11.47 -0.33 -3.32
N THR A 53 -11.54 -0.15 -4.63
CA THR A 53 -10.36 -0.11 -5.50
C THR A 53 -10.11 1.30 -5.99
N TYR A 54 -8.86 1.73 -5.86
CA TYR A 54 -8.34 3.00 -6.35
C TYR A 54 -7.33 2.69 -7.46
N LYS A 55 -7.45 3.39 -8.59
CA LYS A 55 -6.51 3.28 -9.71
C LYS A 55 -5.69 4.56 -9.81
N SER A 56 -4.37 4.47 -10.01
CA SER A 56 -3.58 5.68 -10.25
C SER A 56 -3.96 6.31 -11.60
N VAL A 57 -3.78 7.63 -11.68
CA VAL A 57 -3.91 8.39 -12.93
C VAL A 57 -2.52 8.48 -13.53
N ASP A 58 -2.28 7.65 -14.55
CA ASP A 58 -0.98 7.54 -15.19
C ASP A 58 -1.02 8.19 -16.58
N THR A 59 -1.10 9.53 -16.58
CA THR A 59 -1.07 10.34 -17.80
C THR A 59 0.25 11.08 -17.91
N VAL A 60 0.83 11.08 -19.10
CA VAL A 60 2.03 11.87 -19.42
C VAL A 60 1.61 13.33 -19.62
N PRO A 61 2.24 14.31 -18.95
CA PRO A 61 1.92 15.73 -19.13
C PRO A 61 2.23 16.22 -20.55
N ASP A 62 3.30 15.70 -21.15
CA ASP A 62 3.70 15.99 -22.53
C ASP A 62 3.04 15.01 -23.49
N THR A 63 2.17 15.51 -24.37
CA THR A 63 1.48 14.71 -25.37
C THR A 63 2.41 14.09 -26.41
N ASN A 64 3.60 14.65 -26.62
CA ASN A 64 4.58 14.11 -27.56
C ASN A 64 5.24 12.83 -27.04
N GLU A 65 5.30 12.68 -25.70
CA GLU A 65 5.91 11.54 -25.02
C GLU A 65 4.92 10.38 -24.78
N VAL A 66 3.64 10.56 -25.10
CA VAL A 66 2.60 9.53 -24.95
C VAL A 66 2.91 8.27 -25.78
N VAL A 67 3.60 8.43 -26.91
CA VAL A 67 4.04 7.31 -27.75
C VAL A 67 5.16 6.50 -27.07
N ASN A 68 6.03 7.17 -26.31
CA ASN A 68 7.15 6.55 -25.59
C ASN A 68 6.70 5.90 -24.27
N TYR A 69 5.66 6.44 -23.63
CA TYR A 69 5.14 5.96 -22.36
C TYR A 69 3.64 5.64 -22.45
N PRO A 70 3.27 4.52 -23.09
CA PRO A 70 1.88 4.13 -23.20
C PRO A 70 1.28 3.85 -21.81
N PRO A 71 -0.04 4.09 -21.60
CA PRO A 71 -0.69 3.86 -20.31
C PRO A 71 -0.51 2.44 -19.77
N VAL A 72 -0.48 1.43 -20.64
CA VAL A 72 -0.25 0.03 -20.25
C VAL A 72 1.13 -0.16 -19.61
N PHE A 73 2.16 0.52 -20.14
CA PHE A 73 3.49 0.50 -19.55
C PHE A 73 3.48 1.18 -18.19
N LEU A 74 2.88 2.37 -18.08
CA LEU A 74 2.82 3.10 -16.81
C LEU A 74 2.06 2.32 -15.72
N ASN A 75 0.92 1.72 -16.07
CA ASN A 75 0.10 0.90 -15.16
C ASN A 75 0.83 -0.37 -14.68
N SER A 76 1.92 -0.76 -15.34
CA SER A 76 2.74 -1.93 -14.98
C SER A 76 3.90 -1.59 -14.03
N LEU A 77 4.16 -0.31 -13.80
CA LEU A 77 5.27 0.12 -12.95
C LEU A 77 4.96 -0.14 -11.47
N GLU A 78 5.90 -0.78 -10.78
CA GLU A 78 5.90 -0.96 -9.32
C GLU A 78 7.18 -0.36 -8.70
N PRO A 79 7.41 0.95 -8.83
CA PRO A 79 8.61 1.57 -8.30
C PRO A 79 8.61 1.60 -6.77
N PRO A 80 9.77 1.45 -6.12
CA PRO A 80 9.87 1.51 -4.67
C PRO A 80 9.41 2.88 -4.16
N GLY A 81 8.64 2.87 -3.07
CA GLY A 81 8.12 4.11 -2.44
C GLY A 81 6.82 4.64 -3.05
N LEU A 82 6.24 3.95 -4.04
CA LEU A 82 4.91 4.25 -4.57
C LEU A 82 3.93 3.11 -4.31
N PRO A 83 2.63 3.42 -4.11
CA PRO A 83 1.60 2.39 -4.13
C PRO A 83 1.49 1.80 -5.55
N PRO A 84 1.01 0.55 -5.67
CA PRO A 84 0.74 -0.06 -6.97
C PRO A 84 -0.34 0.71 -7.73
N HIS A 85 -0.34 0.60 -9.07
CA HIS A 85 -1.37 1.20 -9.94
C HIS A 85 -2.80 0.86 -9.45
N ILE A 86 -3.01 -0.38 -9.00
CA ILE A 86 -4.27 -0.82 -8.40
C ILE A 86 -4.10 -0.99 -6.89
N LEU A 87 -4.69 -0.08 -6.12
CA LEU A 87 -4.75 -0.17 -4.67
C LEU A 87 -6.16 -0.56 -4.23
N SER A 88 -6.32 -1.78 -3.70
CA SER A 88 -7.59 -2.25 -3.14
C SER A 88 -7.51 -2.28 -1.61
N LEU A 89 -8.50 -1.67 -0.95
CA LEU A 89 -8.57 -1.54 0.51
C LEU A 89 -9.98 -1.85 1.01
N LYS A 90 -10.11 -2.29 2.27
CA LYS A 90 -11.40 -2.35 2.97
C LYS A 90 -11.46 -1.29 4.06
N VAL A 91 -12.66 -0.84 4.41
CA VAL A 91 -12.87 -0.01 5.62
C VAL A 91 -12.25 -0.73 6.82
N GLU A 92 -11.59 0.05 7.69
CA GLU A 92 -10.81 -0.43 8.85
C GLU A 92 -9.48 -1.14 8.53
N THR A 93 -8.99 -1.08 7.29
CA THR A 93 -7.63 -1.56 6.97
C THR A 93 -6.59 -0.55 7.47
N PRO A 94 -5.63 -0.95 8.32
CA PRO A 94 -4.50 -0.09 8.67
C PRO A 94 -3.65 0.20 7.43
N VAL A 95 -3.32 1.47 7.21
CA VAL A 95 -2.49 1.93 6.08
C VAL A 95 -1.25 2.65 6.57
N MET A 96 -0.18 2.57 5.78
CA MET A 96 1.05 3.32 5.99
C MET A 96 1.17 4.41 4.93
N LEU A 97 1.47 5.64 5.34
CA LEU A 97 1.78 6.72 4.42
C LEU A 97 3.19 6.53 3.87
N LEU A 98 3.32 6.51 2.55
CA LEU A 98 4.62 6.39 1.86
C LEU A 98 5.30 7.75 1.61
N ARG A 99 4.54 8.85 1.71
CA ARG A 99 5.04 10.22 1.53
C ARG A 99 4.43 11.13 2.59
N ASN A 100 5.17 12.18 2.94
CA ASN A 100 4.64 13.24 3.78
C ASN A 100 3.56 14.01 3.02
N LEU A 101 2.43 14.27 3.66
CA LEU A 101 1.34 15.06 3.08
C LEU A 101 1.68 16.56 3.06
N GLU A 102 2.52 17.01 4.00
CA GLU A 102 2.95 18.40 4.14
C GLU A 102 4.48 18.47 4.21
N PRO A 103 5.19 18.33 3.06
CA PRO A 103 6.63 18.46 3.03
C PRO A 103 7.05 19.89 3.41
N PRO A 104 8.10 20.07 4.23
CA PRO A 104 8.60 21.40 4.56
C PRO A 104 9.12 22.11 3.30
N SER A 105 8.82 23.40 3.18
CA SER A 105 9.06 24.25 1.99
C SER A 105 10.53 24.50 1.63
N VAL A 106 11.47 24.02 2.45
CA VAL A 106 12.92 24.31 2.33
C VAL A 106 13.67 23.51 1.26
N ALA A 107 13.00 22.67 0.46
CA ALA A 107 13.65 21.87 -0.57
C ALA A 107 13.85 22.57 -1.93
N MET A 108 13.43 23.83 -2.09
CA MET A 108 13.51 24.55 -3.39
C MET A 108 14.65 25.57 -3.51
N GLU A 109 15.49 25.79 -2.49
CA GLU A 109 16.55 26.83 -2.53
C GLU A 109 17.92 26.39 -3.07
N HIS A 110 18.09 25.13 -3.50
CA HIS A 110 19.35 24.69 -4.11
C HIS A 110 19.14 24.04 -5.48
N ASN A 111 18.68 24.85 -6.44
CA ASN A 111 19.10 24.71 -7.84
C ASN A 111 18.82 26.03 -8.58
N SER A 112 19.77 26.94 -8.51
CA SER A 112 19.92 28.11 -9.39
C SER A 112 21.36 28.16 -9.86
#